data_AF-A0A377UU27-F1
#
_entry.id   AF-A0A377UU27-F1
#
_cell.length_a   1.000
_cell.length_b   1.000
_cell.length_c   1.000
_cell.angle_alpha   90.00
_cell.angle_beta   90.00
_cell.angle_gamma   90.00
#
_symmetry.space_group_name_H-M   'P 1'
#
loop_
_entity.id
_entity.type
_entity.pdbx_description
1 polymer ?
#
loop_
_entity_poly.entity_id
_entity_poly.type
_entity_poly.pdbx_seq_one_letter_code
_entity_poly.pdbx_strand_id
1 'polypeptide(L)'
;MKKLIFLCMLVLCPLYSWATCSGTNSGDVSMTNLPEKILVNAGSYTAGTVLYDSGKITRAQTAFTNCQGNVYAVFAWSSNNAGALIGDNIYATSVQGIGLRVKVWLNISGEYEGDTDDFSPDSQVHYIGDVNYYLGKPTGLFDYYASTHYTPAYQLQLVATGGAIASNSQLSFSDPVATVSAKDNGGTISISRLHISGTTSIQMIPMGCIVSSNNLSFSMGSINASEF
;
A
#
# COMPACT_ATOMS: atom_id res chain seq x y z
N MET A 1 3.17 51.88 -33.61
CA MET A 1 3.73 51.80 -32.24
C MET A 1 2.76 51.29 -31.16
N LYS A 2 1.43 51.20 -31.38
CA LYS A 2 0.50 50.56 -30.41
C LYS A 2 0.40 49.03 -30.51
N LYS A 3 0.64 48.45 -31.70
CA LYS A 3 0.56 47.00 -31.94
C LYS A 3 1.74 46.18 -31.37
N LEU A 4 2.93 46.78 -31.24
CA LEU A 4 4.08 46.11 -30.61
C LEU A 4 3.98 46.03 -29.08
N ILE A 5 3.27 46.96 -28.44
CA ILE A 5 3.12 46.99 -26.98
C ILE A 5 2.24 45.81 -26.52
N PHE A 6 1.20 45.45 -27.29
CA PHE A 6 0.36 44.29 -27.02
C PHE A 6 1.11 42.95 -27.14
N LEU A 7 2.05 42.85 -28.09
CA LEU A 7 2.87 41.65 -28.28
C LEU A 7 3.86 41.46 -27.11
N CYS A 8 4.44 42.54 -26.61
CA CYS A 8 5.33 42.47 -25.44
C CYS A 8 4.58 42.12 -24.14
N MET A 9 3.32 42.51 -23.98
CA MET A 9 2.50 42.12 -22.82
C MET A 9 2.19 40.62 -22.78
N LEU A 10 2.05 39.96 -23.93
CA LEU A 10 1.80 38.52 -24.03
C LEU A 10 3.04 37.66 -23.71
N VAL A 11 4.26 38.21 -23.88
CA VAL A 11 5.52 37.52 -23.61
C VAL A 11 6.00 37.71 -22.17
N LEU A 12 5.51 38.75 -21.47
CA LEU A 12 5.87 39.07 -20.09
C LEU A 12 4.87 38.57 -19.05
N CYS A 13 3.77 37.94 -19.46
CA CYS A 13 3.00 37.10 -18.54
C CYS A 13 3.81 35.81 -18.34
N PRO A 14 4.42 35.57 -17.16
CA PRO A 14 4.79 34.21 -16.82
C PRO A 14 3.52 33.38 -16.98
N LEU A 15 3.53 32.44 -17.93
CA LEU A 15 2.62 31.31 -17.94
C LEU A 15 3.01 30.48 -16.72
N TYR A 16 2.61 30.99 -15.57
CA TYR A 16 2.43 30.27 -14.36
C TYR A 16 1.45 29.15 -14.70
N SER A 17 1.98 27.97 -15.09
CA SER A 17 1.20 26.75 -15.22
C SER A 17 0.78 26.31 -13.81
N TRP A 18 -0.18 27.04 -13.25
CA TRP A 18 -0.79 26.76 -11.96
C TRP A 18 -1.99 25.87 -12.19
N ALA A 19 -1.74 24.61 -12.50
CA ALA A 19 -2.72 23.56 -12.23
C ALA A 19 -2.01 22.22 -12.22
N THR A 20 -1.29 21.99 -11.13
CA THR A 20 -1.15 20.62 -10.65
C THR A 20 -2.50 20.25 -10.04
N CYS A 21 -2.95 19.00 -10.21
CA CYS A 21 -4.05 18.46 -9.41
C CYS A 21 -3.98 18.96 -7.95
N SER A 22 -5.14 19.19 -7.34
CA SER A 22 -5.28 19.55 -5.92
C SER A 22 -6.03 18.46 -5.16
N GLY A 23 -5.94 18.48 -3.82
CA GLY A 23 -6.47 17.39 -2.98
C GLY A 23 -5.38 16.59 -2.25
N THR A 24 -4.18 17.16 -2.13
CA THR A 24 -3.04 16.54 -1.44
C THR A 24 -3.42 16.01 -0.06
N ASN A 25 -3.25 14.69 0.14
CA ASN A 25 -3.49 13.96 1.39
C ASN A 25 -4.95 13.98 1.90
N SER A 26 -5.90 14.38 1.07
CA SER A 26 -7.32 14.49 1.47
C SER A 26 -7.96 13.13 1.73
N GLY A 27 -7.32 12.06 1.26
CA GLY A 27 -7.75 10.68 1.41
C GLY A 27 -7.00 9.87 2.47
N ASP A 28 -6.11 10.48 3.26
CA ASP A 28 -5.27 9.74 4.22
C ASP A 28 -6.09 8.81 5.12
N VAL A 29 -5.65 7.55 5.21
CA VAL A 29 -6.24 6.50 6.03
C VAL A 29 -5.25 6.14 7.11
N SER A 30 -5.69 6.22 8.37
CA SER A 30 -4.89 5.82 9.51
C SER A 30 -5.41 4.51 10.08
N MET A 31 -4.53 3.54 10.27
CA MET A 31 -4.76 2.42 11.16
C MET A 31 -4.15 2.70 12.54
N THR A 32 -4.82 2.19 13.56
CA THR A 32 -4.41 2.33 14.95
C THR A 32 -4.02 0.97 15.50
N ASN A 33 -2.85 0.91 16.13
CA ASN A 33 -2.37 -0.24 16.92
C ASN A 33 -2.29 -1.54 16.10
N LEU A 34 -1.18 -1.72 15.37
CA LEU A 34 -0.82 -3.06 14.92
C LEU A 34 -0.68 -4.01 16.11
N PRO A 35 -0.95 -5.32 15.92
CA PRO A 35 -0.74 -6.28 16.99
C PRO A 35 0.73 -6.26 17.43
N GLU A 36 0.98 -6.05 18.72
CA GLU A 36 2.35 -6.03 19.27
C GLU A 36 3.11 -7.33 19.00
N LYS A 37 2.36 -8.44 18.91
CA LYS A 37 2.87 -9.80 18.81
C LYS A 37 2.00 -10.62 17.87
N ILE A 38 2.64 -11.41 17.02
CA ILE A 38 1.97 -12.48 16.29
C ILE A 38 2.65 -13.81 16.56
N LEU A 39 1.85 -14.85 16.68
CA LEU A 39 2.31 -16.21 16.89
C LEU A 39 2.63 -16.85 15.54
N VAL A 40 3.89 -17.25 15.36
CA VAL A 40 4.36 -17.93 14.16
C VAL A 40 4.76 -19.36 14.49
N ASN A 41 4.37 -20.33 13.68
CA ASN A 41 4.76 -21.73 13.82
C ASN A 41 6.29 -21.84 13.72
N ALA A 42 6.91 -22.62 14.61
CA ALA A 42 8.34 -22.92 14.53
C ALA A 42 8.71 -23.73 13.27
N GLY A 43 7.74 -24.40 12.64
CA GLY A 43 7.92 -25.11 11.37
C GLY A 43 7.94 -24.19 10.14
N SER A 44 7.58 -24.77 8.99
CA SER A 44 7.51 -24.04 7.71
C SER A 44 6.09 -23.61 7.37
N TYR A 45 5.98 -22.46 6.71
CA TYR A 45 4.74 -21.97 6.13
C TYR A 45 4.69 -22.23 4.63
N THR A 46 3.48 -22.47 4.12
CA THR A 46 3.23 -22.41 2.68
C THR A 46 3.23 -20.95 2.23
N ALA A 47 3.88 -20.66 1.10
CA ALA A 47 3.87 -19.33 0.52
C ALA A 47 2.43 -18.85 0.26
N GLY A 48 2.15 -17.59 0.58
CA GLY A 48 0.81 -17.00 0.44
C GLY A 48 -0.08 -17.14 1.68
N THR A 49 0.37 -17.83 2.75
CA THR A 49 -0.39 -17.93 4.01
C THR A 49 -0.49 -16.55 4.67
N VAL A 50 -1.71 -16.05 4.89
CA VAL A 50 -1.92 -14.77 5.58
C VAL A 50 -1.73 -14.98 7.09
N LEU A 51 -0.77 -14.27 7.66
CA LEU A 51 -0.40 -14.32 9.08
C LEU A 51 -1.12 -13.25 9.91
N TYR A 52 -1.38 -12.11 9.28
CA TYR A 52 -2.13 -11.00 9.86
C TYR A 52 -2.88 -10.28 8.74
N ASP A 53 -4.08 -9.81 9.06
CA ASP A 53 -4.91 -9.03 8.18
C ASP A 53 -5.54 -7.89 8.98
N SER A 54 -5.32 -6.64 8.57
CA SER A 54 -5.90 -5.48 9.24
C SER A 54 -7.41 -5.33 9.03
N GLY A 55 -7.99 -6.10 8.10
CA GLY A 55 -9.31 -5.80 7.54
C GLY A 55 -9.28 -4.57 6.62
N LYS A 56 -10.39 -4.33 5.91
CA LYS A 56 -10.57 -3.17 5.03
C LYS A 56 -10.92 -1.95 5.85
N ILE A 57 -10.02 -0.96 5.86
CA ILE A 57 -10.19 0.30 6.58
C ILE A 57 -10.57 1.37 5.56
N THR A 58 -11.74 1.97 5.72
CA THR A 58 -12.33 2.92 4.78
C THR A 58 -12.26 4.34 5.30
N ARG A 59 -11.93 5.30 4.43
CA ARG A 59 -12.13 6.73 4.69
C ARG A 59 -13.54 7.16 4.33
N ALA A 60 -13.98 8.31 4.83
CA ALA A 60 -15.13 9.01 4.26
C ALA A 60 -14.82 9.54 2.84
N GLN A 61 -15.86 9.82 2.06
CA GLN A 61 -15.68 10.37 0.71
C GLN A 61 -14.88 11.68 0.75
N THR A 62 -13.99 11.84 -0.23
CA THR A 62 -13.20 13.04 -0.45
C THR A 62 -13.09 13.30 -1.96
N ALA A 63 -12.26 14.25 -2.37
CA ALA A 63 -12.06 14.57 -3.78
C ALA A 63 -10.61 14.99 -4.07
N PHE A 64 -10.21 14.82 -5.32
CA PHE A 64 -9.09 15.54 -5.90
C PHE A 64 -9.60 16.28 -7.15
N THR A 65 -9.10 17.48 -7.39
CA THR A 65 -9.69 18.42 -8.36
C THR A 65 -8.62 19.09 -9.21
N ASN A 66 -9.03 19.72 -10.31
CA ASN A 66 -8.16 20.50 -11.20
C ASN A 66 -7.03 19.67 -11.86
N CYS A 67 -7.27 18.39 -12.16
CA CYS A 67 -6.30 17.56 -12.85
C CYS A 67 -6.29 17.81 -14.35
N GLN A 68 -5.11 17.85 -14.96
CA GLN A 68 -4.97 18.17 -16.39
C GLN A 68 -4.54 16.99 -17.25
N GLY A 69 -5.25 16.77 -18.35
CA GLY A 69 -4.94 15.72 -19.32
C GLY A 69 -5.16 14.32 -18.73
N ASN A 70 -4.33 13.35 -19.14
CA ASN A 70 -4.51 11.97 -18.70
C ASN A 70 -4.13 11.82 -17.21
N VAL A 71 -5.08 11.40 -16.40
CA VAL A 71 -4.92 11.20 -14.96
C VAL A 71 -4.73 9.73 -14.66
N TYR A 72 -3.70 9.43 -13.86
CA TYR A 72 -3.37 8.08 -13.42
C TYR A 72 -3.27 8.01 -11.89
N ALA A 73 -3.73 6.90 -11.30
CA ALA A 73 -3.36 6.51 -9.96
C ALA A 73 -2.00 5.82 -9.98
N VAL A 74 -1.13 6.22 -9.05
CA VAL A 74 0.20 5.66 -8.84
C VAL A 74 0.23 5.02 -7.46
N PHE A 75 0.54 3.72 -7.41
CA PHE A 75 0.55 2.94 -6.17
C PHE A 75 1.98 2.68 -5.73
N ALA A 76 2.47 3.42 -4.73
CA ALA A 76 3.88 3.38 -4.34
C ALA A 76 4.07 3.04 -2.87
N TRP A 77 5.09 2.22 -2.58
CA TRP A 77 5.57 2.03 -1.22
C TRP A 77 6.22 3.31 -0.71
N SER A 78 5.92 3.67 0.52
CA SER A 78 6.68 4.70 1.22
C SER A 78 8.00 4.09 1.70
N SER A 79 9.08 4.88 1.66
CA SER A 79 10.46 4.40 1.74
C SER A 79 10.72 3.39 2.88
N ASN A 80 11.46 2.32 2.57
CA ASN A 80 11.98 1.30 3.48
C ASN A 80 10.96 0.32 4.10
N ASN A 81 9.67 0.39 3.75
CA ASN A 81 8.67 -0.57 4.24
C ASN A 81 8.64 -1.90 3.49
N ALA A 82 9.07 -1.88 2.23
CA ALA A 82 9.03 -3.03 1.33
C ALA A 82 10.37 -3.18 0.59
N GLY A 83 10.82 -4.43 0.48
CA GLY A 83 11.97 -4.84 -0.31
C GLY A 83 11.56 -5.26 -1.72
N ALA A 84 12.23 -6.28 -2.26
CA ALA A 84 11.93 -6.81 -3.59
C ALA A 84 10.55 -7.49 -3.65
N LEU A 85 9.89 -7.40 -4.81
CA LEU A 85 8.69 -8.18 -5.10
C LEU A 85 9.04 -9.67 -5.16
N ILE A 86 8.31 -10.48 -4.40
CA ILE A 86 8.46 -11.95 -4.37
C ILE A 86 7.50 -12.59 -5.37
N GLY A 87 6.27 -12.08 -5.45
CA GLY A 87 5.19 -12.56 -6.32
C GLY A 87 3.81 -12.30 -5.69
N ASP A 88 2.73 -12.33 -6.48
CA ASP A 88 1.35 -12.09 -6.01
C ASP A 88 1.18 -10.78 -5.19
N ASN A 89 1.91 -9.73 -5.61
CA ASN A 89 1.97 -8.43 -4.93
C ASN A 89 2.42 -8.53 -3.45
N ILE A 90 3.20 -9.56 -3.13
CA ILE A 90 3.87 -9.76 -1.85
C ILE A 90 5.30 -9.26 -1.98
N TYR A 91 5.66 -8.30 -1.15
CA TYR A 91 7.00 -7.71 -1.10
C TYR A 91 7.75 -8.25 0.12
N ALA A 92 9.05 -8.50 -0.04
CA ALA A 92 9.91 -8.91 1.07
C ALA A 92 9.92 -7.83 2.16
N THR A 93 10.03 -8.25 3.42
CA THR A 93 10.24 -7.33 4.55
C THR A 93 11.65 -7.48 5.12
N SER A 94 11.96 -6.74 6.18
CA SER A 94 13.19 -6.92 6.95
C SER A 94 13.26 -8.27 7.69
N VAL A 95 12.13 -8.96 7.83
CA VAL A 95 12.04 -10.26 8.51
C VAL A 95 11.96 -11.38 7.48
N GLN A 96 12.93 -12.30 7.52
CA GLN A 96 12.93 -13.49 6.66
C GLN A 96 11.68 -14.34 6.90
N GLY A 97 11.04 -14.76 5.79
CA GLY A 97 9.81 -15.56 5.83
C GLY A 97 8.54 -14.72 5.87
N ILE A 98 8.64 -13.40 6.11
CA ILE A 98 7.52 -12.46 6.18
C ILE A 98 7.54 -11.54 4.97
N GLY A 99 6.43 -11.54 4.26
CA GLY A 99 6.10 -10.62 3.19
C GLY A 99 5.00 -9.66 3.59
N LEU A 100 4.96 -8.54 2.89
CA LEU A 100 3.99 -7.47 3.07
C LEU A 100 3.17 -7.30 1.80
N ARG A 101 1.86 -7.18 1.96
CA ARG A 101 0.93 -6.85 0.88
C ARG A 101 -0.05 -5.80 1.37
N VAL A 102 -0.23 -4.74 0.58
CA VAL A 102 -1.24 -3.71 0.85
C VAL A 102 -2.19 -3.64 -0.33
N LYS A 103 -3.46 -3.95 -0.07
CA LYS A 103 -4.57 -3.78 -1.02
C LYS A 103 -5.14 -2.38 -0.88
N VAL A 104 -5.51 -1.80 -2.00
CA VAL A 104 -6.06 -0.46 -2.11
C VAL A 104 -7.34 -0.51 -2.94
N TRP A 105 -8.34 0.22 -2.50
CA TRP A 105 -9.50 0.56 -3.30
C TRP A 105 -9.56 2.08 -3.41
N LEU A 106 -9.63 2.61 -4.62
CA LEU A 106 -9.87 4.04 -4.83
C LEU A 106 -11.34 4.38 -4.57
N ASN A 107 -12.25 3.49 -4.98
CA ASN A 107 -13.71 3.69 -4.95
C ASN A 107 -14.07 5.05 -5.54
N ILE A 108 -13.69 5.24 -6.80
CA ILE A 108 -14.07 6.40 -7.60
C ILE A 108 -15.57 6.30 -7.82
N SER A 109 -16.34 7.19 -7.18
CA SER A 109 -17.81 7.13 -7.16
C SER A 109 -18.46 8.00 -8.24
N GLY A 110 -17.66 8.76 -8.99
CA GLY A 110 -18.12 9.67 -10.04
C GLY A 110 -17.54 11.07 -9.90
N GLU A 111 -17.91 11.90 -10.86
CA GLU A 111 -17.44 13.27 -11.06
C GLU A 111 -17.74 14.22 -9.91
N TYR A 112 -16.91 15.24 -9.79
CA TYR A 112 -17.06 16.33 -8.81
C TYR A 112 -17.89 17.48 -9.39
N GLU A 113 -18.80 18.05 -8.58
CA GLU A 113 -19.58 19.27 -8.90
C GLU A 113 -20.36 19.29 -10.25
N GLY A 114 -20.79 18.13 -10.75
CA GLY A 114 -21.63 18.05 -11.95
C GLY A 114 -20.86 18.09 -13.27
N ASP A 115 -19.54 17.91 -13.20
CA ASP A 115 -18.71 17.49 -14.32
C ASP A 115 -19.21 16.15 -14.89
N THR A 116 -18.94 15.87 -16.15
CA THR A 116 -19.37 14.63 -16.81
C THR A 116 -18.22 13.99 -17.56
N ASP A 117 -18.30 12.67 -17.79
CA ASP A 117 -17.49 11.90 -18.75
C ASP A 117 -15.96 11.83 -18.57
N ASP A 118 -15.40 12.46 -17.55
CA ASP A 118 -13.96 12.54 -17.33
C ASP A 118 -13.31 11.30 -16.72
N PHE A 119 -13.98 10.67 -15.76
CA PHE A 119 -13.52 9.54 -14.97
C PHE A 119 -14.43 8.32 -15.12
N SER A 120 -13.79 7.17 -15.21
CA SER A 120 -14.50 5.89 -15.11
C SER A 120 -14.63 5.47 -13.65
N PRO A 121 -15.82 5.01 -13.20
CA PRO A 121 -15.97 4.42 -11.88
C PRO A 121 -15.01 3.25 -11.67
N ASP A 122 -14.31 3.26 -10.55
CA ASP A 122 -13.39 2.19 -10.15
C ASP A 122 -13.71 1.73 -8.73
N SER A 123 -14.04 0.45 -8.61
CA SER A 123 -14.24 -0.24 -7.34
C SER A 123 -13.38 -1.51 -7.24
N GLN A 124 -12.37 -1.64 -8.10
CA GLN A 124 -11.51 -2.82 -8.16
C GLN A 124 -10.49 -2.83 -7.01
N VAL A 125 -9.88 -4.00 -6.80
CA VAL A 125 -8.75 -4.14 -5.88
C VAL A 125 -7.49 -3.81 -6.66
N HIS A 126 -6.74 -2.83 -6.18
CA HIS A 126 -5.37 -2.54 -6.61
C HIS A 126 -4.41 -2.92 -5.49
N TYR A 127 -3.13 -2.99 -5.82
CA TYR A 127 -2.07 -3.30 -4.87
C TYR A 127 -0.99 -2.23 -4.90
N ILE A 128 -0.38 -1.98 -3.74
CA ILE A 128 0.80 -1.11 -3.69
C ILE A 128 1.94 -1.75 -4.48
N GLY A 129 2.47 -0.99 -5.44
CA GLY A 129 3.47 -1.45 -6.39
C GLY A 129 2.93 -1.93 -7.73
N ASP A 130 1.61 -1.90 -7.93
CA ASP A 130 0.99 -2.11 -9.25
C ASP A 130 1.42 -1.00 -10.25
N VAL A 131 1.24 -1.30 -11.53
CA VAL A 131 1.40 -0.32 -12.62
C VAL A 131 0.41 0.83 -12.47
N ASN A 132 0.76 1.99 -13.02
CA ASN A 132 -0.10 3.16 -12.98
C ASN A 132 -1.46 2.84 -13.63
N TYR A 133 -2.55 3.07 -12.88
CA TYR A 133 -3.90 2.80 -13.33
C TYR A 133 -4.51 4.07 -13.93
N TYR A 134 -5.04 3.98 -15.14
CA TYR A 134 -5.67 5.12 -15.81
C TYR A 134 -7.03 5.41 -15.18
N LEU A 135 -7.21 6.64 -14.68
CA LEU A 135 -8.45 7.06 -14.03
C LEU A 135 -9.40 7.76 -14.99
N GLY A 136 -8.85 8.58 -15.89
CA GLY A 136 -9.66 9.50 -16.67
C GLY A 136 -8.86 10.60 -17.32
N LYS A 137 -9.56 11.50 -18.02
CA LYS A 137 -9.04 12.74 -18.59
C LYS A 137 -10.21 13.71 -18.83
N PRO A 138 -9.93 15.03 -18.86
CA PRO A 138 -10.93 16.01 -19.27
C PRO A 138 -11.43 15.74 -20.70
N THR A 139 -12.75 15.75 -20.87
CA THR A 139 -13.47 15.43 -22.10
C THR A 139 -14.45 16.53 -22.51
N GLY A 140 -14.05 17.34 -23.50
CA GLY A 140 -14.95 18.34 -24.06
C GLY A 140 -14.25 19.48 -24.76
N LEU A 141 -14.99 20.25 -25.55
CA LEU A 141 -14.52 21.54 -26.04
C LEU A 141 -14.60 22.53 -24.87
N PHE A 142 -13.45 23.10 -24.49
CA PHE A 142 -13.25 24.01 -23.34
C PHE A 142 -13.25 23.36 -21.96
N ASP A 143 -13.26 22.03 -21.89
CA ASP A 143 -12.93 21.34 -20.67
C ASP A 143 -11.42 21.09 -20.60
N TYR A 144 -10.82 21.56 -19.51
CA TYR A 144 -9.38 21.54 -19.27
C TYR A 144 -9.02 20.83 -17.96
N TYR A 145 -10.01 20.50 -17.12
CA TYR A 145 -9.79 20.14 -15.72
C TYR A 145 -10.75 19.05 -15.27
N ALA A 146 -10.19 17.89 -14.99
CA ALA A 146 -10.94 16.76 -14.46
C ALA A 146 -10.92 16.78 -12.92
N SER A 147 -12.08 16.53 -12.30
CA SER A 147 -12.22 16.46 -10.84
C SER A 147 -13.14 15.32 -10.42
N THR A 148 -12.75 14.50 -9.45
CA THR A 148 -13.55 13.33 -9.05
C THR A 148 -13.65 13.14 -7.55
N HIS A 149 -14.76 12.54 -7.13
CA HIS A 149 -14.93 11.99 -5.79
C HIS A 149 -14.33 10.59 -5.70
N TYR A 150 -13.71 10.29 -4.55
CA TYR A 150 -13.20 8.96 -4.25
C TYR A 150 -13.30 8.66 -2.75
N THR A 151 -13.34 7.37 -2.41
CA THR A 151 -13.47 6.90 -1.03
C THR A 151 -12.39 5.85 -0.76
N PRO A 152 -11.16 6.27 -0.46
CA PRO A 152 -10.04 5.37 -0.40
C PRO A 152 -10.20 4.36 0.74
N ALA A 153 -9.77 3.13 0.49
CA ALA A 153 -9.70 2.10 1.49
C ALA A 153 -8.41 1.29 1.36
N TYR A 154 -7.87 0.86 2.50
CA TYR A 154 -6.64 0.06 2.56
C TYR A 154 -6.86 -1.20 3.38
N GLN A 155 -6.13 -2.24 3.03
CA GLN A 155 -6.02 -3.47 3.82
C GLN A 155 -4.57 -3.94 3.79
N LEU A 156 -3.92 -3.97 4.95
CA LEU A 156 -2.56 -4.44 5.13
C LEU A 156 -2.58 -5.91 5.54
N GLN A 157 -1.77 -6.72 4.87
CA GLN A 157 -1.62 -8.13 5.14
C GLN A 157 -0.15 -8.48 5.32
N LEU A 158 0.14 -9.23 6.39
CA LEU A 158 1.40 -9.97 6.51
C LEU A 158 1.19 -11.35 5.93
N VAL A 159 2.08 -11.76 5.03
CA VAL A 159 1.93 -12.99 4.27
C VAL A 159 3.22 -13.78 4.36
N ALA A 160 3.16 -15.08 4.62
CA ALA A 160 4.33 -15.92 4.63
C ALA A 160 4.91 -16.06 3.21
N THR A 161 6.22 -15.89 3.07
CA THR A 161 6.92 -16.00 1.77
C THR A 161 7.25 -17.45 1.39
N GLY A 162 6.91 -18.40 2.27
CA GLY A 162 7.27 -19.81 2.15
C GLY A 162 8.51 -20.17 2.98
N GLY A 163 8.47 -21.34 3.63
CA GLY A 163 9.54 -21.83 4.49
C GLY A 163 9.45 -21.33 5.92
N ALA A 164 10.57 -21.37 6.64
CA ALA A 164 10.64 -20.95 8.03
C ALA A 164 10.58 -19.42 8.16
N ILE A 165 9.93 -18.96 9.23
CA ILE A 165 9.92 -17.55 9.63
C ILE A 165 10.99 -17.35 10.70
N ALA A 166 11.79 -16.30 10.57
CA ALA A 166 12.76 -15.95 11.61
C ALA A 166 12.04 -15.67 12.94
N SER A 167 12.12 -16.60 13.88
CA SER A 167 11.55 -16.47 15.23
C SER A 167 12.29 -15.43 16.07
N ASN A 168 11.60 -14.79 17.01
CA ASN A 168 12.13 -13.72 17.86
C ASN A 168 12.64 -12.50 17.07
N SER A 169 12.13 -12.32 15.86
CA SER A 169 12.37 -11.14 15.05
C SER A 169 11.33 -10.06 15.31
N GLN A 170 11.64 -8.83 14.92
CA GLN A 170 10.75 -7.69 15.00
C GLN A 170 10.62 -7.06 13.62
N LEU A 171 9.38 -6.92 13.16
CA LEU A 171 9.04 -6.15 11.97
C LEU A 171 8.57 -4.77 12.41
N SER A 172 9.09 -3.71 11.80
CA SER A 172 8.70 -2.32 12.10
C SER A 172 8.34 -1.61 10.81
N PHE A 173 7.28 -0.80 10.88
CA PHE A 173 6.83 0.03 9.77
C PHE A 173 7.25 1.49 9.95
N SER A 174 7.76 2.09 8.87
CA SER A 174 7.91 3.53 8.72
C SER A 174 6.58 4.14 8.33
N ASP A 175 6.33 5.38 8.79
CA ASP A 175 5.12 6.13 8.48
C ASP A 175 5.40 7.25 7.46
N PRO A 176 4.57 7.44 6.41
CA PRO A 176 3.49 6.55 5.97
C PRO A 176 4.01 5.19 5.50
N VAL A 177 3.13 4.19 5.41
CA VAL A 177 3.47 2.84 4.89
C VAL A 177 3.43 2.79 3.38
N ALA A 178 2.39 3.38 2.81
CA ALA A 178 2.16 3.42 1.38
C ALA A 178 1.51 4.73 0.97
N THR A 179 1.77 5.13 -0.27
CA THR A 179 1.25 6.36 -0.86
C THR A 179 0.55 6.02 -2.17
N VAL A 180 -0.66 6.54 -2.31
CA VAL A 180 -1.41 6.58 -3.57
C VAL A 180 -1.41 8.01 -4.05
N SER A 181 -0.94 8.21 -5.27
CA SER A 181 -0.81 9.53 -5.88
C SER A 181 -1.65 9.65 -7.14
N ALA A 182 -2.16 10.84 -7.41
CA ALA A 182 -2.69 11.18 -8.73
C ALA A 182 -1.55 11.81 -9.56
N LYS A 183 -1.30 11.25 -10.73
CA LYS A 183 -0.35 11.76 -11.72
C LYS A 183 -1.13 12.28 -12.92
N ASP A 184 -0.90 13.53 -13.27
CA ASP A 184 -1.45 14.19 -14.43
C ASP A 184 -0.33 14.77 -15.30
N ASN A 185 -0.67 15.59 -16.30
CA ASN A 185 0.33 16.27 -17.12
C ASN A 185 1.12 17.35 -16.35
N GLY A 186 0.55 17.89 -15.27
CA GLY A 186 1.14 18.95 -14.46
C GLY A 186 2.11 18.43 -13.39
N GLY A 187 1.99 17.16 -12.97
CA GLY A 187 2.88 16.56 -12.00
C GLY A 187 2.31 15.32 -11.32
N THR A 188 2.73 15.08 -10.08
CA THR A 188 2.23 13.97 -9.26
C THR A 188 1.98 14.49 -7.86
N ILE A 189 0.77 14.28 -7.35
CA ILE A 189 0.35 14.66 -6.00
C ILE A 189 -0.03 13.43 -5.20
N SER A 190 0.34 13.39 -3.93
CA SER A 190 -0.13 12.35 -3.00
C SER A 190 -1.59 12.62 -2.68
N ILE A 191 -2.51 11.75 -3.09
CA ILE A 191 -3.95 11.93 -2.79
C ILE A 191 -4.33 11.23 -1.48
N SER A 192 -3.72 10.09 -1.20
CA SER A 192 -4.06 9.25 -0.05
C SER A 192 -2.84 8.45 0.42
N ARG A 193 -2.56 8.49 1.71
CA ARG A 193 -1.50 7.72 2.34
C ARG A 193 -2.07 6.80 3.41
N LEU A 194 -1.44 5.64 3.56
CA LEU A 194 -1.71 4.72 4.65
C LEU A 194 -0.77 5.04 5.81
N HIS A 195 -1.34 5.52 6.91
CA HIS A 195 -0.63 5.80 8.14
C HIS A 195 -0.83 4.70 9.17
N ILE A 196 0.19 4.46 10.00
CA ILE A 196 0.09 3.58 11.17
C ILE A 196 0.44 4.40 12.40
N SER A 197 -0.50 4.46 13.35
CA SER A 197 -0.34 5.19 14.61
C SER A 197 -0.40 4.26 15.81
N GLY A 198 0.29 4.64 16.89
CA GLY A 198 0.46 3.81 18.08
C GLY A 198 1.55 2.75 17.87
N THR A 199 1.19 1.48 17.99
CA THR A 199 2.12 0.36 17.78
C THR A 199 2.42 0.20 16.28
N THR A 200 3.66 0.44 15.89
CA THR A 200 4.18 0.27 14.51
C THR A 200 5.10 -0.94 14.35
N SER A 201 5.37 -1.66 15.44
CA SER A 201 6.26 -2.83 15.45
C SER A 201 5.53 -4.08 15.91
N ILE A 202 5.83 -5.19 15.25
CA ILE A 202 5.25 -6.50 15.49
C ILE A 202 6.37 -7.48 15.82
N GLN A 203 6.30 -8.12 16.98
CA GLN A 203 7.21 -9.17 17.38
C GLN A 203 6.71 -10.54 16.92
N MET A 204 7.58 -11.32 16.28
CA MET A 204 7.28 -12.67 15.84
C MET A 204 7.62 -13.66 16.95
N ILE A 205 6.60 -14.26 17.57
CA ILE A 205 6.76 -15.20 18.67
C ILE A 205 6.62 -16.63 18.15
N PRO A 206 7.64 -17.50 18.29
CA PRO A 206 7.54 -18.88 17.87
C PRO A 206 6.53 -19.66 18.73
N MET A 207 5.72 -20.48 18.08
CA MET A 207 4.89 -21.51 18.68
C MET A 207 5.52 -22.88 18.47
N GLY A 208 5.79 -23.55 19.59
CA GLY A 208 6.33 -24.91 19.61
C GLY A 208 7.86 -24.95 19.59
N CYS A 209 8.39 -26.15 19.77
CA CYS A 209 9.82 -26.45 19.70
C CYS A 209 10.05 -27.47 18.58
N ILE A 210 11.12 -27.28 17.80
CA ILE A 210 11.56 -28.30 16.87
C ILE A 210 12.44 -29.28 17.63
N VAL A 211 12.06 -30.55 17.66
CA VAL A 211 12.92 -31.63 18.17
C VAL A 211 13.73 -32.14 16.99
N SER A 212 15.06 -32.09 17.08
CA SER A 212 15.98 -32.51 16.02
C SER A 212 16.11 -34.04 15.87
N SER A 213 15.37 -34.81 16.67
CA SER A 213 15.45 -36.27 16.71
C SER A 213 14.27 -36.91 16.00
N ASN A 214 14.58 -37.76 15.01
CA ASN A 214 13.61 -38.64 14.36
C ASN A 214 13.41 -39.97 15.11
N ASN A 215 14.23 -40.26 16.14
CA ASN A 215 14.15 -41.50 16.91
C ASN A 215 14.65 -41.31 18.34
N LEU A 216 13.84 -41.73 19.32
CA LEU A 216 14.22 -41.78 20.73
C LEU A 216 14.58 -43.22 21.07
N SER A 217 15.88 -43.53 21.11
CA SER A 217 16.37 -44.82 21.58
C SER A 217 16.76 -44.72 23.04
N PHE A 218 16.10 -45.50 23.88
CA PHE A 218 16.46 -45.66 25.29
C PHE A 218 17.16 -47.00 25.47
N SER A 219 18.48 -46.96 25.67
CA SER A 219 19.24 -48.16 26.02
C SER A 219 18.96 -48.49 27.49
N MET A 220 18.12 -49.52 27.72
CA MET A 220 17.77 -49.98 29.07
C MET A 220 18.92 -50.77 29.74
N GLY A 221 20.06 -50.92 29.05
CA GLY A 221 21.18 -51.70 29.52
C GLY A 221 20.90 -53.20 29.58
N SER A 222 21.74 -53.93 30.28
CA SER A 222 21.56 -55.35 30.59
C SER A 222 21.13 -55.48 32.05
N ILE A 223 20.05 -56.21 32.30
CA ILE A 223 19.53 -56.45 33.66
C ILE A 223 19.82 -57.91 34.02
N ASN A 224 20.29 -58.15 35.24
CA ASN A 224 20.48 -59.51 35.73
C ASN A 224 19.11 -60.13 36.05
N ALA A 225 18.87 -61.38 35.65
CA ALA A 225 17.57 -62.02 35.83
C ALA A 225 17.16 -62.16 37.31
N SER A 226 18.12 -62.11 38.23
CA SER A 226 17.88 -62.13 39.69
C SER A 226 17.34 -60.81 40.27
N GLU A 227 17.30 -59.74 39.47
CA GLU A 227 16.76 -58.42 39.87
C GLU A 227 15.26 -58.28 39.55
N PHE A 228 14.65 -59.30 38.94
CA PHE A 228 13.20 -59.44 38.70
C PHE A 228 12.59 -60.43 39.69
#